data_AF-A0A9E1S942-F1
#
_entry.id   AF-A0A9E1S942-F1
#
_cell.length_a   1.000
_cell.length_b   1.000
_cell.length_c   1.000
_cell.angle_alpha   90.00
_cell.angle_beta   90.00
_cell.angle_gamma   90.00
#
_symmetry.space_group_name_H-M   'P 1'
#
loop_
_entity.id
_entity.type
_entity.pdbx_description
1 polymer ?
#
loop_
_entity_poly.entity_id
_entity_poly.type
_entity_poly.pdbx_seq_one_letter_code
_entity_poly.pdbx_strand_id
1 'polypeptide(L)'
;MPKQGRLQGKDISKMLDDPSHTVRQEAFSVAPMRKGFLLRNKKWAYIQYGEKAQNGIELFDMKKDSQQFHNLARIEKHSSTVQIFHEKLVKKLAVIRNNDL
;
A
#
# COMPACT_ATOMS: atom_id res chain seq x y z
N MET A 1 2.42 -19.49 20.34
CA MET A 1 1.06 -19.03 20.72
C MET A 1 0.09 -19.32 19.57
N PRO A 2 -1.18 -19.64 19.84
CA PRO A 2 -2.17 -19.85 18.78
C PRO A 2 -2.43 -18.56 17.99
N LYS A 3 -2.72 -18.70 16.69
CA LYS A 3 -3.05 -17.56 15.81
C LYS A 3 -4.38 -16.93 16.25
N GLN A 4 -4.38 -15.62 16.49
CA GLN A 4 -5.58 -14.86 16.81
C GLN A 4 -6.23 -14.33 15.52
N GLY A 5 -7.46 -14.75 15.21
CA GLY A 5 -8.15 -14.40 13.96
C GLY A 5 -8.38 -12.89 13.74
N ARG A 6 -8.59 -12.14 14.82
CA ARG A 6 -8.79 -10.68 14.81
C ARG A 6 -7.54 -9.88 14.44
N LEU A 7 -6.34 -10.44 14.62
CA LEU A 7 -5.11 -9.71 14.37
C LEU A 7 -4.86 -9.56 12.87
N GLN A 8 -4.74 -8.32 12.41
CA GLN A 8 -4.40 -8.02 11.02
C GLN A 8 -2.90 -8.16 10.72
N GLY A 9 -2.08 -8.19 11.77
CA GLY A 9 -0.64 -8.46 11.72
C GLY A 9 -0.34 -9.85 11.18
N LYS A 10 0.87 -10.04 10.64
CA LYS A 10 1.39 -11.35 10.25
C LYS A 10 2.64 -11.60 11.05
N ASP A 11 2.87 -12.85 11.43
CA ASP A 11 4.11 -13.23 12.09
C ASP A 11 5.32 -12.88 11.22
N ILE A 12 6.32 -12.26 11.84
CA ILE A 12 7.58 -11.86 11.21
C ILE A 12 8.77 -12.61 11.79
N SER A 13 8.56 -13.53 12.75
CA SER A 13 9.64 -14.26 13.44
C SER A 13 10.63 -14.90 12.45
N LYS A 14 10.11 -15.53 11.39
CA LYS A 14 10.93 -16.12 10.32
C LYS A 14 11.86 -15.12 9.62
N MET A 15 11.52 -13.83 9.57
CA MET A 15 12.40 -12.80 9.01
C MET A 15 13.61 -12.51 9.90
N LEU A 16 13.55 -12.84 11.20
CA LEU A 16 14.66 -12.67 12.13
C LEU A 16 15.77 -13.69 11.86
N ASP A 17 15.41 -14.90 11.43
CA ASP A 17 16.34 -15.97 11.05
C ASP A 17 16.75 -15.87 9.56
N ASP A 18 15.80 -15.51 8.68
CA ASP A 18 16.00 -15.39 7.24
C ASP A 18 15.55 -14.00 6.74
N PRO A 19 16.46 -13.04 6.56
CA PRO A 19 16.11 -11.68 6.12
C PRO A 19 15.58 -11.63 4.68
N SER A 20 15.69 -12.72 3.91
CA SER A 20 15.10 -12.82 2.57
C SER A 20 13.61 -13.19 2.60
N HIS A 21 13.11 -13.72 3.72
CA HIS A 21 11.72 -14.10 3.89
C HIS A 21 10.79 -12.90 3.72
N THR A 22 9.79 -13.01 2.85
CA THR A 22 8.84 -11.91 2.57
C THR A 22 7.46 -12.23 3.14
N VAL A 23 7.01 -11.44 4.11
CA VAL A 23 5.70 -11.62 4.78
C VAL A 23 4.56 -10.89 4.05
N ARG A 24 4.88 -9.76 3.40
CA ARG A 24 3.93 -8.93 2.63
C ARG A 24 4.60 -8.39 1.38
N GLN A 25 3.81 -8.24 0.31
CA GLN A 25 4.25 -7.60 -0.93
C GLN A 25 4.20 -6.07 -0.83
N GLU A 26 3.21 -5.55 -0.10
CA GLU A 26 3.03 -4.12 0.19
C GLU A 26 2.88 -3.84 1.69
N ALA A 27 3.46 -2.73 2.14
CA ALA A 27 3.04 -2.05 3.36
C ALA A 27 1.81 -1.18 3.05
N PHE A 28 0.88 -1.11 4.02
CA PHE A 28 -0.33 -0.30 3.96
C PHE A 28 -0.36 0.69 5.12
N SER A 29 -0.69 1.95 4.86
CA SER A 29 -0.83 3.00 5.87
C SER A 29 -2.08 3.84 5.62
N VAL A 30 -2.64 4.40 6.68
CA VAL A 30 -3.81 5.28 6.66
C VAL A 30 -3.48 6.62 7.32
N ALA A 31 -4.01 7.70 6.75
CA ALA A 31 -3.96 9.05 7.30
C ALA A 31 -5.40 9.58 7.44
N PRO A 32 -6.12 9.26 8.55
CA PRO A 32 -7.55 9.51 8.68
C PRO A 32 -7.95 10.98 8.47
N MET A 33 -7.19 11.91 9.04
CA MET A 33 -7.45 13.36 8.91
C MET A 33 -7.43 13.85 7.46
N ARG A 34 -6.63 13.20 6.59
CA ARG A 34 -6.53 13.53 5.16
C ARG A 34 -7.34 12.59 4.28
N LYS A 35 -8.04 11.62 4.88
CA LYS A 35 -8.66 10.48 4.17
C LYS A 35 -7.66 9.82 3.20
N GLY A 36 -6.39 9.74 3.61
CA GLY A 36 -5.28 9.28 2.78
C GLY A 36 -4.96 7.81 3.00
N PHE A 37 -4.56 7.13 1.93
CA PHE A 37 -4.14 5.74 1.92
C PHE A 37 -2.80 5.59 1.19
N LEU A 38 -1.91 4.76 1.71
CA LEU A 38 -0.63 4.42 1.07
C LEU A 38 -0.55 2.92 0.84
N LEU A 39 -0.14 2.52 -0.38
CA LEU A 39 0.43 1.22 -0.67
C LEU A 39 1.88 1.39 -1.11
N ARG A 40 2.80 0.71 -0.42
CA ARG A 40 4.25 0.83 -0.65
C ARG A 40 4.87 -0.55 -0.83
N ASN A 41 5.50 -0.84 -1.97
CA ASN A 41 6.30 -2.06 -2.18
C ASN A 41 7.78 -1.74 -2.38
N LYS A 42 8.59 -2.59 -3.02
CA LYS A 42 10.02 -2.27 -3.26
C LYS A 42 10.24 -1.18 -4.32
N LYS A 43 9.29 -1.01 -5.27
CA LYS A 43 9.45 -0.14 -6.44
C LYS A 43 8.55 1.09 -6.42
N TRP A 44 7.36 1.01 -5.85
CA TRP A 44 6.36 2.07 -5.95
C TRP A 44 5.88 2.53 -4.57
N ALA A 45 5.57 3.81 -4.48
CA ALA A 45 4.69 4.38 -3.46
C ALA A 45 3.45 4.93 -4.17
N TYR A 46 2.28 4.35 -3.89
CA TYR A 46 1.00 4.83 -4.39
C TYR A 46 0.22 5.44 -3.24
N ILE A 47 -0.13 6.71 -3.36
CA ILE A 47 -0.92 7.45 -2.38
C ILE A 47 -2.24 7.84 -3.03
N GLN A 48 -3.34 7.64 -2.30
CA GLN A 48 -4.67 8.00 -2.74
C GLN A 48 -5.39 8.79 -1.66
N TYR A 49 -6.05 9.87 -2.05
CA TYR A 49 -6.86 10.69 -1.16
C TYR A 49 -8.35 10.50 -1.48
N GLY A 50 -9.10 10.09 -0.46
CA GLY A 50 -10.47 9.62 -0.60
C GLY A 50 -10.55 8.20 -1.15
N GLU A 51 -11.58 7.45 -0.73
CA GLU A 51 -11.71 6.04 -1.12
C GLU A 51 -11.91 5.82 -2.63
N LYS A 52 -12.44 6.84 -3.33
CA LYS A 52 -12.67 6.82 -4.79
C LYS A 52 -11.64 7.65 -5.55
N ALA A 53 -10.47 7.91 -4.94
CA ALA A 53 -9.42 8.77 -5.51
C ALA A 53 -9.86 10.22 -5.82
N GLN A 54 -11.02 10.65 -5.31
CA GLN A 54 -11.64 11.91 -5.70
C GLN A 54 -10.87 13.15 -5.25
N ASN A 55 -9.96 13.01 -4.28
CA ASN A 55 -9.13 14.11 -3.78
C ASN A 55 -7.69 14.05 -4.31
N GLY A 56 -7.41 13.17 -5.28
CA GLY A 56 -6.12 13.05 -5.93
C GLY A 56 -5.39 11.74 -5.68
N ILE A 57 -4.38 11.52 -6.52
CA ILE A 57 -3.51 10.35 -6.52
C ILE A 57 -2.06 10.77 -6.75
N GLU A 58 -1.15 10.02 -6.15
CA GLU A 58 0.28 10.17 -6.33
C GLU A 58 0.93 8.81 -6.57
N LEU A 59 1.94 8.79 -7.45
CA LEU A 59 2.73 7.61 -7.73
C LEU A 59 4.20 8.01 -7.83
N PHE A 60 5.05 7.38 -7.03
CA PHE A 60 6.50 7.62 -7.04
C PHE A 60 7.27 6.33 -7.33
N ASP A 61 8.27 6.41 -8.21
CA ASP A 61 9.24 5.32 -8.43
C ASP A 61 10.31 5.40 -7.35
N MET A 62 10.25 4.51 -6.38
CA MET A 62 11.09 4.55 -5.19
C MET A 62 12.49 3.98 -5.40
N LYS A 63 12.79 3.49 -6.62
CA LYS A 63 14.15 3.17 -7.05
C LYS A 63 14.83 4.36 -7.73
N LYS A 64 14.07 5.21 -8.42
CA LYS A 64 14.60 6.38 -9.14
C LYS A 64 14.45 7.69 -8.37
N ASP A 65 13.45 7.76 -7.51
CA ASP A 65 13.02 8.94 -6.76
C ASP A 65 12.63 8.51 -5.33
N SER A 66 13.62 8.07 -4.56
CA SER A 66 13.42 7.62 -3.17
C SER A 66 12.92 8.72 -2.24
N GLN A 67 13.09 9.99 -2.63
CA GLN A 67 12.65 11.18 -1.90
C GLN A 67 11.25 11.65 -2.31
N GLN A 68 10.64 11.05 -3.35
CA GLN A 68 9.26 11.30 -3.77
C GLN A 68 9.00 12.75 -4.24
N PHE A 69 9.89 13.31 -5.06
CA PHE A 69 9.70 14.66 -5.60
C PHE A 69 8.87 14.70 -6.89
N HIS A 70 8.82 13.62 -7.65
CA HIS A 70 8.23 13.58 -8.98
C HIS A 70 6.99 12.69 -9.02
N ASN A 71 5.80 13.30 -8.94
CA ASN A 71 4.55 12.57 -9.04
C ASN A 71 4.30 12.08 -10.48
N LEU A 72 4.28 10.76 -10.67
CA LEU A 72 4.11 10.07 -11.95
C LEU A 72 2.66 9.73 -12.27
N ALA A 73 1.71 9.99 -11.37
CA ALA A 73 0.34 9.46 -11.46
C ALA A 73 -0.45 9.95 -12.70
N ARG A 74 -0.08 11.11 -13.27
CA ARG A 74 -0.71 11.69 -14.45
C ARG A 74 0.08 11.48 -15.75
N ILE A 75 1.19 10.74 -15.68
CA ILE A 75 2.00 10.43 -16.87
C ILE A 75 1.43 9.17 -17.52
N GLU A 76 1.03 9.28 -18.79
CA GLU A 76 0.36 8.21 -19.54
C GLU A 76 1.08 6.86 -19.48
N LYS A 77 2.41 6.88 -19.57
CA LYS A 77 3.29 5.69 -19.45
C LYS A 77 3.09 4.91 -18.14
N HIS A 78 2.62 5.56 -17.08
CA HIS A 78 2.41 4.95 -15.76
C HIS A 78 0.95 4.64 -15.44
N SER A 79 0.01 4.91 -16.36
CA SER A 79 -1.43 4.66 -16.21
C SER A 79 -1.75 3.23 -15.75
N SER A 80 -1.12 2.23 -16.37
CA SER A 80 -1.29 0.81 -16.00
C SER A 80 -0.84 0.52 -14.57
N THR A 81 0.24 1.16 -14.12
CA THR A 81 0.73 1.02 -12.74
C THR A 81 -0.24 1.65 -11.75
N VAL A 82 -0.74 2.86 -12.05
CA VAL A 82 -1.77 3.53 -11.25
C VAL A 82 -3.01 2.64 -11.11
N GLN A 83 -3.51 2.08 -12.21
CA GLN A 83 -4.69 1.21 -12.20
C GLN A 83 -4.48 -0.04 -11.34
N ILE A 84 -3.32 -0.71 -11.47
CA ILE A 84 -2.99 -1.89 -10.65
C ILE A 84 -3.01 -1.54 -9.15
N PHE A 85 -2.44 -0.41 -8.75
CA PHE A 85 -2.42 0.00 -7.35
C PHE A 85 -3.79 0.44 -6.83
N HIS A 86 -4.57 1.12 -7.65
CA HIS A 86 -5.96 1.44 -7.32
C HIS A 86 -6.77 0.18 -7.03
N GLU A 87 -6.70 -0.84 -7.89
CA GLU A 87 -7.39 -2.12 -7.68
C GLU A 87 -6.90 -2.85 -6.43
N LYS A 88 -5.59 -2.84 -6.15
CA LYS A 88 -5.02 -3.38 -4.92
C LYS A 88 -5.57 -2.68 -3.69
N LEU A 89 -5.70 -1.34 -3.73
CA LEU A 89 -6.23 -0.57 -2.61
C LEU A 89 -7.70 -0.89 -2.37
N VAL A 90 -8.53 -0.94 -3.41
CA VAL A 90 -9.94 -1.33 -3.31
C VAL A 90 -10.07 -2.71 -2.64
N LYS A 91 -9.31 -3.71 -3.11
CA LYS A 91 -9.28 -5.06 -2.52
C LYS A 91 -8.84 -5.01 -1.06
N LYS A 92 -7.80 -4.23 -0.73
CA LYS A 92 -7.29 -4.10 0.64
C LYS A 92 -8.32 -3.50 1.59
N LEU A 93 -9.04 -2.46 1.18
CA LEU A 93 -10.08 -1.82 1.98
C LEU A 93 -11.27 -2.75 2.20
N ALA A 94 -11.69 -3.51 1.19
CA ALA A 94 -12.74 -4.53 1.34
C ALA A 94 -12.36 -5.60 2.39
N VAL A 95 -11.12 -6.08 2.37
CA VAL A 95 -10.62 -7.04 3.39
C VAL A 95 -10.62 -6.44 4.79
N ILE A 96 -10.23 -5.17 4.93
CA ILE A 96 -10.18 -4.50 6.25
C ILE A 96 -11.59 -4.31 6.83
N ARG A 97 -12.59 -4.00 6.01
CA ARG A 97 -13.97 -3.81 6.48
C ARG A 97 -14.61 -5.08 7.03
N ASN A 98 -14.21 -6.23 6.51
CA ASN A 98 -14.65 -7.53 7.02
C ASN A 98 -13.89 -7.97 8.28
N ASN A 99 -12.96 -7.13 8.76
CA ASN A 99 -12.21 -7.38 9.98
C ASN A 99 -12.84 -6.55 11.11
N ASP A 100 -13.16 -7.22 12.22
CA ASP A 100 -14.06 -6.81 13.31
C ASP A 100 -13.45 -5.85 14.34
N LEU A 101 -12.54 -4.96 13.94
CA LEU A 101 -11.90 -3.98 14.85
C LEU A 101 -12.77 -2.77 15.16
#